data_AF-A0A9E3VXK6-F1
#
_entry.id   AF-A0A9E3VXK6-F1
#
_cell.length_a   1.000
_cell.length_b   1.000
_cell.length_c   1.000
_cell.angle_alpha   90.00
_cell.angle_beta   90.00
_cell.angle_gamma   90.00
#
_symmetry.space_group_name_H-M   'P 1'
#
loop_
_entity.id
_entity.type
_entity.pdbx_description
1 polymer ?
#
loop_
_entity_poly.entity_id
_entity_poly.type
_entity_poly.pdbx_seq_one_letter_code
_entity_poly.pdbx_strand_id
1 'polypeptide(L)'
;MLSDTMKLALTEAYEQARQATGGRVADYIPELATADPALLAVAACTVDGTVHALGDADHEFTIQSISKPFVYALALADYGAEAVHRRVGVEPTGDAFNSIIRLEQGTNRPHNPMINAGAIAVASMIQPMGGQSALDRVLELVALAAGRDRVQVDLPVNLSEEDSGHRNRAIAHLMKHFRMLDADVEQTLDLYFRQCSILVSCRDLAVMAATLANHGVNPVTGKRVIPAAVVPSALTVMLTCGLYDSAGEFAFHAGVPAKSGVSGGLIGVSPGVAGLAAFAPPLDERGNSVRGMRAMRHLSSALELHSFGKSANACPMNDLRQLLAKAHADALNDRGGAVATYIPELAEADPELFGLAICTVDGEEFHAGDADTPFTLQAAANPFTYALALQVHGVEALHQRVGFEPSGNPFNAIVLDPDTNRPFNPLSNAGAIATCGLIPGKDATARLNHVLAGLGRFAGEPRMKVDLRVLVAEREAGERNHAIACLLRNFEVVADEEAALDLYLQQCSVVTTTKQLARMGATLAAGGRNPVTKADALDPAYVKHVLALMYTCGLHDGSGQFAFDVGIPAKSGISGGLVAVVPGRLAIAAYSPRVDSKGTSVRGEAAMRALVSTLEAGTFGTL
;
A
#
# COMPACT_ATOMS: atom_id res chain seq x y z
N MET A 1 -21.17 13.43 20.29
CA MET A 1 -21.31 12.97 18.90
C MET A 1 -20.14 12.08 18.49
N LEU A 2 -18.93 12.57 18.18
CA LEU A 2 -17.82 11.69 17.76
C LEU A 2 -17.41 10.66 18.83
N SER A 3 -17.34 11.06 20.11
CA SER A 3 -17.04 10.15 21.23
C SER A 3 -18.11 9.07 21.44
N ASP A 4 -19.40 9.38 21.23
CA ASP A 4 -20.47 8.40 21.41
C ASP A 4 -20.49 7.37 20.27
N THR A 5 -20.28 7.83 19.03
CA THR A 5 -20.11 6.96 17.86
C THR A 5 -18.89 6.06 18.01
N MET A 6 -17.76 6.62 18.46
CA MET A 6 -16.54 5.86 18.72
C MET A 6 -16.76 4.76 19.78
N LYS A 7 -17.42 5.09 20.90
CA LYS A 7 -17.75 4.10 21.93
C LYS A 7 -18.61 2.96 21.39
N LEU A 8 -19.66 3.28 20.62
CA LEU A 8 -20.53 2.27 20.02
C LEU A 8 -19.75 1.36 19.05
N ALA A 9 -18.99 1.96 18.13
CA ALA A 9 -18.17 1.20 17.19
C ALA A 9 -17.14 0.30 17.90
N LEU A 10 -16.56 0.79 19.00
CA LEU A 10 -15.63 0.03 19.83
C LEU A 10 -16.31 -1.16 20.53
N THR A 11 -17.52 -0.97 21.06
CA THR A 11 -18.32 -2.06 21.65
C THR A 11 -18.66 -3.13 20.60
N GLU A 12 -19.11 -2.72 19.42
CA GLU A 12 -19.39 -3.66 18.34
C GLU A 12 -18.13 -4.39 17.86
N ALA A 13 -17.00 -3.68 17.73
CA ALA A 13 -15.73 -4.28 17.35
C ALA A 13 -15.25 -5.31 18.39
N TYR A 14 -15.42 -5.02 19.68
CA TYR A 14 -15.13 -5.97 20.76
C TYR A 14 -15.98 -7.24 20.63
N GLU A 15 -17.29 -7.10 20.40
CA GLU A 15 -18.18 -8.26 20.23
C GLU A 15 -17.86 -9.08 18.97
N GLN A 16 -17.55 -8.41 17.85
CA GLN A 16 -17.11 -9.08 16.62
C GLN A 16 -15.80 -9.85 16.83
N ALA A 17 -14.85 -9.27 17.54
CA ALA A 17 -13.58 -9.91 17.87
C ALA A 17 -13.76 -11.08 18.84
N ARG A 18 -14.66 -10.95 19.82
CA ARG A 18 -15.00 -12.01 20.78
C ARG A 18 -15.61 -13.24 20.10
N GLN A 19 -16.38 -13.04 19.04
CA GLN A 19 -16.99 -14.11 18.24
C GLN A 19 -16.01 -14.76 17.26
N ALA A 20 -14.88 -14.12 16.95
CA ALA A 20 -13.88 -14.69 16.06
C ALA A 20 -13.12 -15.83 16.74
N THR A 21 -13.03 -16.95 16.02
CA THR A 21 -12.37 -18.19 16.46
C THR A 21 -11.20 -18.51 15.54
N GLY A 22 -10.25 -19.30 16.05
CA GLY A 22 -9.08 -19.76 15.30
C GLY A 22 -7.80 -19.08 15.77
N GLY A 23 -6.71 -19.43 15.09
CA GLY A 23 -5.35 -19.01 15.43
C GLY A 23 -4.73 -19.78 16.59
N ARG A 24 -3.45 -19.51 16.86
CA ARG A 24 -2.67 -20.12 17.94
C ARG A 24 -1.77 -19.08 18.59
N VAL A 25 -1.54 -19.24 19.89
CA VAL A 25 -0.55 -18.43 20.60
C VAL A 25 0.84 -18.72 20.05
N ALA A 26 1.69 -17.70 19.96
CA ALA A 26 3.09 -17.90 19.58
C ALA A 26 3.80 -18.77 20.61
N ASP A 27 4.47 -19.83 20.16
CA ASP A 27 5.02 -20.88 21.03
C ASP A 27 6.53 -21.13 20.82
N TYR A 28 7.19 -20.31 20.01
CA TYR A 28 8.62 -20.47 19.72
C TYR A 28 9.54 -20.08 20.89
N ILE A 29 9.03 -19.32 21.87
CA ILE A 29 9.65 -19.11 23.18
C ILE A 29 8.67 -19.45 24.31
N PRO A 30 9.16 -19.96 25.46
CA PRO A 30 8.31 -20.40 26.57
C PRO A 30 7.38 -19.31 27.11
N GLU A 31 7.87 -18.08 27.22
CA GLU A 31 7.14 -16.96 27.83
C GLU A 31 5.88 -16.62 27.01
N LEU A 32 5.98 -16.58 25.68
CA LEU A 32 4.82 -16.33 24.81
C LEU A 32 3.85 -17.51 24.82
N ALA A 33 4.35 -18.75 24.89
CA ALA A 33 3.52 -19.95 24.90
C ALA A 33 2.56 -20.03 26.10
N THR A 34 2.84 -19.28 27.17
CA THR A 34 2.01 -19.22 28.39
C THR A 34 0.92 -18.15 28.37
N ALA A 35 0.85 -17.32 27.32
CA ALA A 35 -0.16 -16.27 27.21
C ALA A 35 -1.58 -16.85 27.20
N ASP A 36 -2.49 -16.27 27.97
CA ASP A 36 -3.89 -16.72 28.03
C ASP A 36 -4.61 -16.41 26.71
N PRO A 37 -5.02 -17.42 25.92
CA PRO A 37 -5.70 -17.21 24.64
C PRO A 37 -7.10 -16.59 24.76
N ALA A 38 -7.65 -16.49 25.97
CA ALA A 38 -8.94 -15.85 26.23
C ALA A 38 -8.85 -14.33 26.32
N LEU A 39 -7.66 -13.76 26.55
CA LEU A 39 -7.47 -12.32 26.66
C LEU A 39 -7.91 -11.60 25.38
N LEU A 40 -8.66 -10.51 25.55
CA LEU A 40 -9.13 -9.70 24.46
C LEU A 40 -9.29 -8.26 24.91
N ALA A 41 -8.69 -7.34 24.15
CA ALA A 41 -8.93 -5.92 24.31
C ALA A 41 -9.04 -5.20 22.97
N VAL A 42 -9.81 -4.12 22.96
CA VAL A 42 -9.83 -3.12 21.89
C VAL A 42 -9.78 -1.73 22.51
N ALA A 43 -9.05 -0.82 21.87
CA ALA A 43 -8.93 0.56 22.32
C ALA A 43 -8.85 1.53 21.12
N ALA A 44 -9.29 2.75 21.34
CA ALA A 44 -9.16 3.86 20.41
C ALA A 44 -8.79 5.14 21.19
N CYS A 45 -7.91 5.94 20.61
CA CYS A 45 -7.52 7.24 21.12
C CYS A 45 -7.68 8.27 19.99
N THR A 46 -8.56 9.24 20.17
CA THR A 46 -8.76 10.33 19.20
C THR A 46 -7.64 11.35 19.29
N VAL A 47 -7.44 12.14 18.21
CA VAL A 47 -6.39 13.17 18.17
C VAL A 47 -6.61 14.32 19.19
N ASP A 48 -7.80 14.43 19.78
CA ASP A 48 -8.10 15.34 20.88
C ASP A 48 -7.72 14.79 22.27
N GLY A 49 -7.18 13.56 22.34
CA GLY A 49 -6.72 12.92 23.56
C GLY A 49 -7.76 12.06 24.28
N THR A 50 -8.97 11.90 23.73
CA THR A 50 -10.00 11.04 24.34
C THR A 50 -9.68 9.56 24.10
N VAL A 51 -9.60 8.78 25.18
CA VAL A 51 -9.31 7.34 25.11
C VAL A 51 -10.54 6.50 25.49
N HIS A 52 -10.89 5.54 24.64
CA HIS A 52 -11.90 4.53 24.89
C HIS A 52 -11.25 3.15 24.81
N ALA A 53 -11.56 2.27 25.75
CA ALA A 53 -10.99 0.93 25.82
C ALA A 53 -11.98 -0.06 26.44
N LEU A 54 -11.95 -1.31 25.97
CA LEU A 54 -12.81 -2.41 26.42
C LEU A 54 -12.01 -3.71 26.56
N GLY A 55 -12.45 -4.58 27.47
CA GLY A 55 -11.80 -5.85 27.76
C GLY A 55 -10.55 -5.70 28.62
N ASP A 56 -9.55 -6.54 28.37
CA ASP A 56 -8.28 -6.60 29.12
C ASP A 56 -7.30 -5.48 28.72
N ALA A 57 -7.81 -4.26 28.55
CA ALA A 57 -7.09 -3.19 27.85
C ALA A 57 -5.84 -2.66 28.57
N ASP A 58 -5.75 -2.89 29.87
CA ASP A 58 -4.63 -2.50 30.73
C ASP A 58 -3.69 -3.70 31.01
N HIS A 59 -3.96 -4.89 30.45
CA HIS A 59 -3.03 -6.02 30.50
C HIS A 59 -1.77 -5.69 29.70
N GLU A 60 -0.61 -5.81 30.33
CA GLU A 60 0.68 -5.55 29.68
C GLU A 60 1.20 -6.79 28.96
N PHE A 61 1.72 -6.58 27.76
CA PHE A 61 2.36 -7.60 26.94
C PHE A 61 3.54 -6.97 26.19
N THR A 62 4.45 -7.79 25.66
CA THR A 62 5.59 -7.27 24.89
C THR A 62 5.13 -6.70 23.54
N ILE A 63 5.58 -5.49 23.22
CA ILE A 63 5.19 -4.74 22.02
C ILE A 63 5.58 -5.46 20.71
N GLN A 64 6.66 -6.24 20.75
CA GLN A 64 7.19 -6.99 19.61
C GLN A 64 7.40 -6.08 18.39
N SER A 65 7.08 -6.59 17.19
CA SER A 65 7.25 -5.88 15.92
C SER A 65 6.41 -4.60 15.78
N ILE A 66 5.48 -4.30 16.71
CA ILE A 66 4.74 -3.02 16.73
C ILE A 66 5.69 -1.84 17.02
N SER A 67 6.86 -2.10 17.60
CA SER A 67 7.91 -1.10 17.81
C SER A 67 8.56 -0.57 16.51
N LYS A 68 8.57 -1.38 15.43
CA LYS A 68 9.33 -1.10 14.20
C LYS A 68 8.98 0.25 13.54
N PRO A 69 7.71 0.64 13.37
CA PRO A 69 7.36 1.95 12.80
C PRO A 69 7.90 3.13 13.60
N PHE A 70 7.93 3.03 14.93
CA PHE A 70 8.42 4.11 15.79
C PHE A 70 9.94 4.25 15.68
N VAL A 71 10.67 3.14 15.75
CA VAL A 71 12.14 3.17 15.63
C VAL A 71 12.58 3.55 14.22
N TYR A 72 11.82 3.15 13.19
CA TYR A 72 12.01 3.64 11.82
C TYR A 72 11.79 5.15 11.71
N ALA A 73 10.73 5.69 12.30
CA ALA A 73 10.50 7.14 12.33
C ALA A 73 11.61 7.90 13.07
N LEU A 74 12.17 7.31 14.14
CA LEU A 74 13.32 7.87 14.84
C LEU A 74 14.56 7.91 13.94
N ALA A 75 14.86 6.83 13.22
CA ALA A 75 15.98 6.80 12.27
C ALA A 75 15.80 7.80 11.11
N LEU A 76 14.57 7.95 10.60
CA LEU A 76 14.26 8.99 9.60
C LEU A 76 14.48 10.40 10.16
N ALA A 77 14.12 10.65 11.41
CA ALA A 77 14.33 11.94 12.06
C ALA A 77 15.82 12.27 12.24
N ASP A 78 16.63 11.27 12.59
CA ASP A 78 18.06 11.44 12.83
C ASP A 78 18.87 11.62 11.53
N TYR A 79 18.53 10.86 10.47
CA TYR A 79 19.38 10.73 9.28
C TYR A 79 18.74 11.20 7.97
N GLY A 80 17.43 11.40 7.96
CA GLY A 80 16.66 11.67 6.74
C GLY A 80 16.43 10.42 5.87
N ALA A 81 15.42 10.51 4.99
CA ALA A 81 14.97 9.38 4.16
C ALA A 81 16.08 8.83 3.25
N GLU A 82 16.87 9.69 2.61
CA GLU A 82 17.94 9.25 1.69
C GLU A 82 18.98 8.36 2.41
N ALA A 83 19.43 8.77 3.60
CA ALA A 83 20.45 8.03 4.33
C ALA A 83 19.92 6.70 4.89
N VAL A 84 18.67 6.68 5.39
CA VAL A 84 18.02 5.44 5.85
C VAL A 84 17.81 4.49 4.68
N HIS A 85 17.30 4.99 3.55
CA HIS A 85 16.95 4.13 2.42
C HIS A 85 18.12 3.65 1.55
N ARG A 86 19.34 4.14 1.82
CA ARG A 86 20.57 3.47 1.39
C ARG A 86 20.78 2.10 2.05
N ARG A 87 20.15 1.84 3.20
CA ARG A 87 20.31 0.59 3.98
C ARG A 87 19.07 -0.29 4.03
N VAL A 88 17.89 0.27 3.76
CA VAL A 88 16.62 -0.47 3.77
C VAL A 88 15.67 0.08 2.71
N GLY A 89 14.97 -0.77 1.98
CA GLY A 89 13.99 -0.37 0.98
C GLY A 89 12.66 0.08 1.58
N VAL A 90 11.65 0.15 0.72
CA VAL A 90 10.24 0.43 1.07
C VAL A 90 9.27 -0.51 0.34
N GLU A 91 9.78 -1.53 -0.34
CA GLU A 91 8.97 -2.45 -1.13
C GLU A 91 8.44 -3.60 -0.25
N PRO A 92 7.21 -4.08 -0.49
CA PRO A 92 6.72 -5.31 0.11
C PRO A 92 7.53 -6.51 -0.40
N THR A 93 7.76 -7.50 0.45
CA THR A 93 8.54 -8.71 0.09
C THR A 93 7.71 -9.76 -0.64
N GLY A 94 6.43 -9.88 -0.30
CA GLY A 94 5.61 -11.06 -0.66
C GLY A 94 6.08 -12.37 -0.02
N ASP A 95 7.04 -12.28 0.91
CA ASP A 95 7.61 -13.42 1.64
C ASP A 95 7.06 -13.45 3.07
N ALA A 96 6.79 -14.68 3.53
CA ALA A 96 6.45 -14.97 4.92
C ALA A 96 7.43 -14.33 5.91
N PHE A 97 6.91 -13.85 7.04
CA PHE A 97 7.72 -13.18 8.08
C PHE A 97 8.87 -14.06 8.61
N ASN A 98 8.77 -15.39 8.43
CA ASN A 98 9.73 -16.40 8.83
C ASN A 98 10.69 -16.89 7.70
N SER A 99 10.61 -16.35 6.47
CA SER A 99 11.45 -16.77 5.33
C SER A 99 12.96 -16.53 5.53
N ILE A 100 13.81 -17.35 4.91
CA ILE A 100 15.26 -17.12 4.87
C ILE A 100 15.52 -16.03 3.83
N ILE A 101 15.54 -14.78 4.31
CA ILE A 101 15.69 -13.49 3.60
C ILE A 101 15.84 -13.55 2.07
N ARG A 102 14.88 -12.94 1.37
CA ARG A 102 15.14 -12.32 0.06
C ARG A 102 15.63 -10.89 0.28
N LEU A 103 16.80 -10.55 -0.27
CA LEU A 103 17.28 -9.17 -0.35
C LEU A 103 16.93 -8.61 -1.73
N GLU A 104 16.80 -7.29 -1.81
CA GLU A 104 16.59 -6.64 -3.09
C GLU A 104 17.74 -6.95 -4.05
N GLN A 105 17.40 -7.34 -5.28
CA GLN A 105 18.39 -7.61 -6.31
C GLN A 105 19.14 -6.33 -6.68
N GLY A 106 20.47 -6.41 -6.78
CA GLY A 106 21.34 -5.30 -7.16
C GLY A 106 21.79 -4.42 -5.99
N THR A 107 20.88 -4.06 -5.08
CA THR A 107 21.21 -3.22 -3.90
C THR A 107 21.60 -4.04 -2.67
N ASN A 108 21.13 -5.29 -2.57
CA ASN A 108 21.27 -6.17 -1.41
C ASN A 108 20.73 -5.59 -0.10
N ARG A 109 19.88 -4.54 -0.17
CA ARG A 109 19.23 -4.00 1.02
C ARG A 109 18.01 -4.87 1.38
N PRO A 110 17.67 -5.01 2.67
CA PRO A 110 16.38 -5.54 3.07
C PRO A 110 15.24 -4.72 2.46
N HIS A 111 14.18 -5.37 2.02
CA HIS A 111 13.11 -4.74 1.24
C HIS A 111 12.34 -3.62 1.95
N ASN A 112 12.14 -3.70 3.27
CA ASN A 112 11.43 -2.67 4.04
C ASN A 112 11.74 -2.75 5.54
N PRO A 113 11.52 -1.67 6.32
CA PRO A 113 11.78 -1.64 7.77
C PRO A 113 10.76 -2.41 8.63
N MET A 114 9.68 -2.98 8.05
CA MET A 114 8.66 -3.72 8.82
C MET A 114 8.99 -5.21 8.97
N ILE A 115 9.84 -5.75 8.10
CA ILE A 115 10.43 -7.09 8.24
C ILE A 115 11.63 -7.08 9.20
N ASN A 116 12.02 -8.23 9.73
CA ASN A 116 13.11 -8.33 10.71
C ASN A 116 14.44 -7.81 10.16
N ALA A 117 14.78 -8.15 8.91
CA ALA A 117 16.03 -7.70 8.30
C ALA A 117 16.11 -6.17 8.25
N GLY A 118 15.06 -5.49 7.76
CA GLY A 118 15.03 -4.04 7.73
C GLY A 118 14.97 -3.41 9.12
N ALA A 119 14.23 -4.00 10.06
CA ALA A 119 14.18 -3.51 11.43
C ALA A 119 15.54 -3.61 12.15
N ILE A 120 16.30 -4.68 11.93
CA ILE A 120 17.67 -4.84 12.44
C ILE A 120 18.61 -3.82 11.77
N ALA A 121 18.48 -3.59 10.46
CA ALA A 121 19.24 -2.57 9.76
C ALA A 121 18.93 -1.16 10.33
N VAL A 122 17.66 -0.85 10.59
CA VAL A 122 17.22 0.41 11.24
C VAL A 122 17.73 0.51 12.67
N ALA A 123 17.63 -0.56 13.47
CA ALA A 123 18.14 -0.59 14.83
C ALA A 123 19.65 -0.28 14.85
N SER A 124 20.42 -0.81 13.88
CA SER A 124 21.85 -0.55 13.74
C SER A 124 22.21 0.94 13.53
N MET A 125 21.23 1.76 13.13
CA MET A 125 21.38 3.20 12.93
C MET A 125 21.15 4.01 14.21
N ILE A 126 20.56 3.46 15.27
CA ILE A 126 20.25 4.22 16.48
C ILE A 126 21.52 4.42 17.32
N GLN A 127 21.99 5.66 17.38
CA GLN A 127 23.25 6.01 18.05
C GLN A 127 23.03 6.71 19.41
N PRO A 128 24.01 6.63 20.35
CA PRO A 128 25.24 5.85 20.26
C PRO A 128 24.99 4.35 20.47
N MET A 129 25.54 3.52 19.58
CA MET A 129 25.42 2.07 19.60
C MET A 129 26.28 1.43 20.70
N GLY A 130 25.75 0.37 21.32
CA GLY A 130 26.42 -0.36 22.39
C GLY A 130 26.26 0.33 23.75
N GLY A 131 25.44 -0.26 24.62
CA GLY A 131 25.21 0.21 25.98
C GLY A 131 23.82 0.82 26.21
N GLN A 132 23.64 1.47 27.37
CA GLN A 132 22.36 1.97 27.86
C GLN A 132 21.77 3.11 27.00
N SER A 133 22.60 3.85 26.24
CA SER A 133 22.18 5.08 25.54
C SER A 133 21.24 4.87 24.36
N ALA A 134 21.47 3.89 23.47
CA ALA A 134 20.55 3.63 22.37
C ALA A 134 19.22 3.04 22.87
N LEU A 135 19.30 2.17 23.89
CA LEU A 135 18.14 1.60 24.55
C LEU A 135 17.31 2.70 25.23
N ASP A 136 17.94 3.62 25.96
CA ASP A 136 17.25 4.73 26.63
C ASP A 136 16.48 5.59 25.63
N ARG A 137 17.05 5.88 24.45
CA ARG A 137 16.34 6.61 23.38
C ARG A 137 15.10 5.85 22.89
N VAL A 138 15.20 4.54 22.72
CA VAL A 138 14.06 3.71 22.30
C VAL A 138 12.99 3.63 23.40
N LEU A 139 13.40 3.46 24.66
CA LEU A 139 12.48 3.46 25.80
C LEU A 139 11.80 4.82 25.98
N GLU A 140 12.54 5.92 25.86
CA GLU A 140 12.01 7.28 25.90
C GLU A 140 11.01 7.50 24.77
N LEU A 141 11.34 7.12 23.54
CA LEU A 141 10.44 7.20 22.39
C LEU A 141 9.12 6.48 22.65
N VAL A 142 9.18 5.22 23.12
CA VAL A 142 7.98 4.41 23.40
C VAL A 142 7.19 4.98 24.57
N ALA A 143 7.85 5.41 25.65
CA ALA A 143 7.20 6.05 26.79
C ALA A 143 6.47 7.34 26.39
N LEU A 144 7.12 8.22 25.63
CA LEU A 144 6.53 9.45 25.11
C LEU A 144 5.36 9.16 24.16
N ALA A 145 5.49 8.16 23.28
CA ALA A 145 4.40 7.76 22.38
C ALA A 145 3.20 7.18 23.16
N ALA A 146 3.43 6.41 24.22
CA ALA A 146 2.38 5.85 25.08
C ALA A 146 1.78 6.87 26.06
N GLY A 147 2.44 8.03 26.26
CA GLY A 147 2.04 9.02 27.25
C GLY A 147 2.37 8.61 28.68
N ARG A 148 3.39 7.75 28.85
CA ARG A 148 3.90 7.29 30.15
C ARG A 148 5.21 8.00 30.49
N ASP A 149 5.51 8.12 31.78
CA ASP A 149 6.81 8.64 32.23
C ASP A 149 7.96 7.65 31.97
N ARG A 150 7.66 6.35 31.97
CA ARG A 150 8.62 5.28 31.70
C ARG A 150 7.91 4.01 31.20
N VAL A 151 8.65 3.20 30.47
CA VAL A 151 8.31 1.82 30.09
C VAL A 151 9.43 0.88 30.51
N GLN A 152 9.14 -0.41 30.58
CA GLN A 152 10.08 -1.44 31.03
C GLN A 152 10.26 -2.51 29.97
N VAL A 153 11.44 -3.13 29.97
CA VAL A 153 11.71 -4.32 29.17
C VAL A 153 11.33 -5.55 29.99
N ASP A 154 10.56 -6.46 29.40
CA ASP A 154 10.34 -7.80 29.92
C ASP A 154 11.63 -8.61 29.77
N LEU A 155 12.38 -8.76 30.88
CA LEU A 155 13.66 -9.45 30.88
C LEU A 155 13.54 -10.94 30.54
N PRO A 156 12.56 -11.70 31.05
CA PRO A 156 12.34 -13.09 30.62
C PRO A 156 12.16 -13.23 29.11
N VAL A 157 11.25 -12.48 28.49
CA VAL A 157 11.05 -12.51 27.03
C VAL A 157 12.32 -12.10 26.30
N ASN A 158 13.00 -11.04 26.75
CA ASN A 158 14.24 -10.58 26.13
C ASN A 158 15.32 -11.66 26.11
N LEU A 159 15.55 -12.33 27.24
CA LEU A 159 16.56 -13.39 27.35
C LEU A 159 16.20 -14.59 26.46
N SER A 160 14.94 -15.00 26.42
CA SER A 160 14.49 -16.10 25.55
C SER A 160 14.60 -15.76 24.05
N GLU A 161 14.27 -14.53 23.66
CA GLU A 161 14.47 -14.03 22.29
C GLU A 161 15.96 -13.99 21.92
N GLU A 162 16.80 -13.54 22.84
CA GLU A 162 18.25 -13.48 22.65
C GLU A 162 18.85 -14.88 22.50
N ASP A 163 18.47 -15.84 23.35
CA ASP A 163 18.98 -17.21 23.33
C ASP A 163 18.53 -17.99 22.08
N SER A 164 17.27 -17.82 21.66
CA SER A 164 16.69 -18.51 20.50
C SER A 164 16.89 -17.77 19.16
N GLY A 165 17.46 -16.56 19.19
CA GLY A 165 17.57 -15.62 18.07
C GLY A 165 18.52 -15.99 16.93
N HIS A 166 18.85 -17.27 16.71
CA HIS A 166 19.79 -17.73 15.69
C HIS A 166 19.45 -17.24 14.27
N ARG A 167 18.16 -17.20 13.92
CA ARG A 167 17.71 -16.65 12.63
C ARG A 167 18.12 -15.19 12.52
N ASN A 168 17.79 -14.34 13.51
CA ASN A 168 18.14 -12.93 13.48
C ASN A 168 19.67 -12.71 13.47
N ARG A 169 20.46 -13.58 14.12
CA ARG A 169 21.93 -13.58 13.98
C ARG A 169 22.40 -13.87 12.56
N ALA A 170 21.86 -14.89 11.91
CA ALA A 170 22.16 -15.19 10.52
C ALA A 170 21.80 -14.01 9.60
N ILE A 171 20.62 -13.41 9.81
CA ILE A 171 20.16 -12.20 9.12
C ILE A 171 21.17 -11.05 9.29
N ALA A 172 21.56 -10.76 10.53
CA ALA A 172 22.47 -9.66 10.85
C ALA A 172 23.87 -9.87 10.26
N HIS A 173 24.42 -11.09 10.30
CA HIS A 173 25.70 -11.40 9.66
C HIS A 173 25.64 -11.26 8.13
N LEU A 174 24.56 -11.71 7.50
CA LEU A 174 24.36 -11.54 6.06
C LEU A 174 24.28 -10.06 5.67
N MET A 175 23.49 -9.28 6.41
CA MET A 175 23.37 -7.85 6.17
C MET A 175 24.69 -7.09 6.45
N LYS A 176 25.49 -7.53 7.43
CA LYS A 176 26.84 -6.99 7.68
C LYS A 176 27.80 -7.28 6.52
N HIS A 177 27.73 -8.48 5.94
CA HIS A 177 28.48 -8.82 4.72
C HIS A 177 28.19 -7.85 3.57
N PHE A 178 26.91 -7.52 3.36
CA PHE A 178 26.47 -6.55 2.36
C PHE A 178 26.61 -5.08 2.79
N ARG A 179 27.21 -4.79 3.95
CA ARG A 179 27.42 -3.44 4.50
C ARG A 179 26.12 -2.66 4.75
N MET A 180 25.04 -3.38 5.07
CA MET A 180 23.78 -2.78 5.51
C MET A 180 23.76 -2.51 7.02
N LEU A 181 24.70 -3.11 7.79
CA LEU A 181 25.01 -2.74 9.17
C LEU A 181 26.46 -2.23 9.26
N ASP A 182 26.62 -1.07 9.89
CA ASP A 182 27.94 -0.58 10.30
C ASP A 182 28.30 -0.99 11.73
N ALA A 183 27.27 -1.19 12.56
CA ALA A 183 27.39 -1.55 13.97
C ALA A 183 27.90 -2.99 14.19
N ASP A 184 28.31 -3.28 15.43
CA ASP A 184 28.49 -4.65 15.85
C ASP A 184 27.17 -5.45 15.79
N VAL A 185 27.28 -6.72 15.41
CA VAL A 185 26.09 -7.58 15.21
C VAL A 185 25.37 -7.81 16.53
N GLU A 186 26.11 -8.21 17.57
CA GLU A 186 25.48 -8.56 18.85
C GLU A 186 24.94 -7.32 19.55
N GLN A 187 25.64 -6.18 19.46
CA GLN A 187 25.10 -4.90 19.97
C GLN A 187 23.80 -4.48 19.27
N THR A 188 23.73 -4.65 17.94
CA THR A 188 22.51 -4.34 17.19
C THR A 188 21.36 -5.26 17.59
N LEU A 189 21.65 -6.55 17.74
CA LEU A 189 20.65 -7.53 18.09
C LEU A 189 20.17 -7.37 19.53
N ASP A 190 21.05 -7.09 20.50
CA ASP A 190 20.66 -6.76 21.87
C ASP A 190 19.66 -5.59 21.89
N LEU A 191 19.93 -4.50 21.16
CA LEU A 191 18.98 -3.40 21.04
C LEU A 191 17.64 -3.84 20.41
N TYR A 192 17.69 -4.61 19.33
CA TYR A 192 16.49 -5.09 18.63
C TYR A 192 15.63 -6.02 19.50
N PHE A 193 16.23 -6.95 20.24
CA PHE A 193 15.51 -7.85 21.15
C PHE A 193 14.89 -7.10 22.31
N ARG A 194 15.61 -6.15 22.91
CA ARG A 194 15.08 -5.29 23.98
C ARG A 194 13.95 -4.40 23.49
N GLN A 195 14.08 -3.83 22.29
CA GLN A 195 13.03 -3.05 21.63
C GLN A 195 11.73 -3.88 21.48
N CYS A 196 11.83 -5.13 21.04
CA CYS A 196 10.68 -6.02 20.90
C CYS A 196 10.08 -6.45 22.26
N SER A 197 10.89 -6.42 23.32
CA SER A 197 10.51 -6.89 24.66
C SER A 197 9.96 -5.77 25.57
N ILE A 198 9.68 -4.57 25.04
CA ILE A 198 9.10 -3.47 25.84
C ILE A 198 7.64 -3.79 26.19
N LEU A 199 7.27 -3.65 27.46
CA LEU A 199 5.91 -3.84 27.96
C LEU A 199 5.01 -2.64 27.62
N VAL A 200 3.87 -2.93 27.01
CA VAL A 200 2.79 -1.98 26.69
C VAL A 200 1.44 -2.66 26.88
N SER A 201 0.40 -1.86 27.09
CA SER A 201 -0.99 -2.30 27.11
C SER A 201 -1.72 -1.97 25.80
N CYS A 202 -2.92 -2.52 25.60
CA CYS A 202 -3.76 -2.16 24.45
C CYS A 202 -4.13 -0.67 24.47
N ARG A 203 -4.32 -0.10 25.67
CA ARG A 203 -4.50 1.34 25.86
C ARG A 203 -3.29 2.14 25.40
N ASP A 204 -2.08 1.73 25.80
CA ASP A 204 -0.84 2.39 25.39
C ASP A 204 -0.71 2.38 23.87
N LEU A 205 -0.96 1.23 23.24
CA LEU A 205 -0.92 1.08 21.79
C LEU A 205 -1.89 2.03 21.07
N ALA A 206 -3.10 2.26 21.61
CA ALA A 206 -4.03 3.22 21.03
C ALA A 206 -3.49 4.65 21.09
N VAL A 207 -2.87 5.05 22.21
CA VAL A 207 -2.25 6.38 22.36
C VAL A 207 -1.00 6.53 21.48
N MET A 208 -0.19 5.47 21.36
CA MET A 208 0.96 5.43 20.46
C MET A 208 0.54 5.59 19.00
N ALA A 209 -0.49 4.86 18.57
CA ALA A 209 -1.08 5.00 17.24
C ALA A 209 -1.66 6.41 17.02
N ALA A 210 -2.29 6.99 18.04
CA ALA A 210 -2.85 8.33 17.96
C ALA A 210 -1.78 9.42 17.91
N THR A 211 -0.60 9.17 18.47
CA THR A 211 0.58 10.03 18.29
C THR A 211 0.98 10.10 16.82
N LEU A 212 0.94 8.99 16.08
CA LEU A 212 1.15 8.99 14.62
C LEU A 212 -0.01 9.66 13.89
N ALA A 213 -1.27 9.39 14.30
CA ALA A 213 -2.45 10.03 13.72
C ALA A 213 -2.42 11.55 13.85
N ASN A 214 -1.84 12.05 14.95
CA ASN A 214 -1.72 13.47 15.28
C ASN A 214 -0.34 14.05 14.89
N HIS A 215 0.19 13.62 13.73
CA HIS A 215 1.42 14.15 13.13
C HIS A 215 2.63 14.20 14.08
N GLY A 216 2.77 13.13 14.89
CA GLY A 216 3.89 12.91 15.80
C GLY A 216 3.76 13.63 17.15
N VAL A 217 2.61 14.22 17.47
CA VAL A 217 2.31 14.81 18.78
C VAL A 217 1.43 13.87 19.58
N ASN A 218 1.86 13.47 20.77
CA ASN A 218 1.03 12.65 21.65
C ASN A 218 -0.21 13.45 22.07
N PRO A 219 -1.43 13.00 21.72
CA PRO A 219 -2.64 13.80 21.91
C PRO A 219 -3.07 13.93 23.38
N VAL A 220 -2.60 13.03 24.26
CA VAL A 220 -2.91 13.06 25.69
C VAL A 220 -1.99 14.02 26.43
N THR A 221 -0.69 14.03 26.08
CA THR A 221 0.32 14.84 26.79
C THR A 221 0.66 16.15 26.09
N GLY A 222 0.30 16.31 24.82
CA GLY A 222 0.67 17.46 23.97
C GLY A 222 2.16 17.49 23.58
N LYS A 223 2.95 16.49 23.96
CA LYS A 223 4.39 16.44 23.67
C LYS A 223 4.64 15.97 22.24
N ARG A 224 5.55 16.64 21.53
CA ARG A 224 6.05 16.15 20.24
C ARG A 224 6.99 14.97 20.48
N VAL A 225 6.63 13.83 19.91
CA VAL A 225 7.37 12.56 20.00
C VAL A 225 8.16 12.32 18.72
N ILE A 226 7.54 12.59 17.56
CA ILE A 226 8.12 12.39 16.24
C ILE A 226 7.97 13.69 15.43
N PRO A 227 8.97 14.11 14.62
CA PRO A 227 8.80 15.23 13.70
C PRO A 227 7.69 14.95 12.68
N ALA A 228 6.80 15.92 12.45
CA ALA A 228 5.67 15.75 11.54
C ALA A 228 6.10 15.34 10.11
N ALA A 229 7.27 15.80 9.67
CA ALA A 229 7.78 15.55 8.33
C ALA A 229 8.08 14.06 8.01
N VAL A 230 8.34 13.23 9.02
CA VAL A 230 8.68 11.80 8.82
C VAL A 230 7.51 10.85 9.08
N VAL A 231 6.40 11.37 9.65
CA VAL A 231 5.21 10.57 9.93
C VAL A 231 4.56 10.02 8.65
N PRO A 232 4.39 10.78 7.55
CA PRO A 232 3.83 10.25 6.30
C PRO A 232 4.61 9.04 5.79
N SER A 233 5.94 9.11 5.82
CA SER A 233 6.84 8.01 5.45
C SER A 233 6.62 6.75 6.30
N ALA A 234 6.50 6.90 7.62
CA ALA A 234 6.21 5.77 8.51
C ALA A 234 4.83 5.16 8.22
N LEU A 235 3.81 5.99 8.00
CA LEU A 235 2.44 5.54 7.71
C LEU A 235 2.33 4.84 6.35
N THR A 236 3.00 5.34 5.32
CA THR A 236 3.07 4.67 4.02
C THR A 236 3.61 3.26 4.18
N VAL A 237 4.77 3.12 4.81
CA VAL A 237 5.43 1.80 4.94
C VAL A 237 4.64 0.88 5.87
N MET A 238 3.94 1.42 6.88
CA MET A 238 2.97 0.65 7.67
C MET A 238 1.81 0.13 6.81
N LEU A 239 1.24 0.96 5.92
CA LEU A 239 0.14 0.54 5.05
C LEU A 239 0.59 -0.55 4.06
N THR A 240 1.77 -0.42 3.45
CA THR A 240 2.23 -1.34 2.40
C THR A 240 2.94 -2.58 2.92
N CYS A 241 3.49 -2.55 4.14
CA CYS A 241 4.36 -3.64 4.65
C CYS A 241 4.06 -4.07 6.10
N GLY A 242 3.19 -3.36 6.83
CA GLY A 242 3.09 -3.52 8.28
C GLY A 242 2.44 -4.83 8.77
N LEU A 243 1.64 -5.48 7.91
CA LEU A 243 0.97 -6.74 8.21
C LEU A 243 1.51 -7.93 7.39
N TYR A 244 2.78 -7.85 7.00
CA TYR A 244 3.47 -8.89 6.24
C TYR A 244 2.68 -9.23 4.96
N ASP A 245 2.43 -10.52 4.70
CA ASP A 245 1.68 -10.99 3.53
C ASP A 245 0.17 -10.72 3.61
N SER A 246 -0.29 -9.95 4.59
CA SER A 246 -1.69 -9.49 4.66
C SER A 246 -1.83 -7.98 4.43
N ALA A 247 -0.75 -7.29 4.08
CA ALA A 247 -0.76 -5.84 3.96
C ALA A 247 -1.67 -5.36 2.81
N GLY A 248 -1.64 -6.03 1.65
CA GLY A 248 -2.51 -5.72 0.52
C GLY A 248 -3.99 -5.97 0.83
N GLU A 249 -4.32 -7.15 1.36
CA GLU A 249 -5.69 -7.50 1.77
C GLU A 249 -6.20 -6.55 2.87
N PHE A 250 -5.34 -6.18 3.82
CA PHE A 250 -5.74 -5.27 4.88
C PHE A 250 -5.93 -3.82 4.38
N ALA A 251 -5.04 -3.33 3.50
CA ALA A 251 -5.22 -2.05 2.82
C ALA A 251 -6.51 -2.03 1.99
N PHE A 252 -6.91 -3.18 1.42
CA PHE A 252 -8.14 -3.33 0.66
C PHE A 252 -9.42 -3.28 1.52
N HIS A 253 -9.42 -3.95 2.67
CA HIS A 253 -10.62 -4.06 3.52
C HIS A 253 -10.72 -2.95 4.57
N ALA A 254 -9.63 -2.66 5.27
CA ALA A 254 -9.58 -1.68 6.35
C ALA A 254 -8.96 -0.35 5.90
N GLY A 255 -7.97 -0.37 5.00
CA GLY A 255 -7.40 0.84 4.41
C GLY A 255 -6.78 1.83 5.39
N VAL A 256 -6.31 1.35 6.55
CA VAL A 256 -5.57 2.15 7.54
C VAL A 256 -4.15 1.60 7.68
N PRO A 257 -3.11 2.44 7.78
CA PRO A 257 -1.78 2.00 8.18
C PRO A 257 -1.83 1.17 9.47
N ALA A 258 -1.21 -0.01 9.47
CA ALA A 258 -1.30 -0.92 10.60
C ALA A 258 0.01 -1.68 10.85
N LYS A 259 0.20 -2.18 12.07
CA LYS A 259 1.32 -3.08 12.42
C LYS A 259 0.89 -4.08 13.49
N SER A 260 1.19 -5.35 13.25
CA SER A 260 0.97 -6.46 14.19
C SER A 260 2.26 -6.87 14.91
N GLY A 261 2.11 -7.44 16.11
CA GLY A 261 3.15 -8.09 16.90
C GLY A 261 2.75 -9.51 17.31
N VAL A 262 3.71 -10.41 17.40
CA VAL A 262 3.48 -11.84 17.69
C VAL A 262 2.95 -12.12 19.10
N SER A 263 2.99 -11.15 20.01
CA SER A 263 2.29 -11.23 21.30
C SER A 263 0.78 -11.06 21.17
N GLY A 264 0.26 -10.75 19.98
CA GLY A 264 -1.18 -10.57 19.72
C GLY A 264 -1.65 -9.12 19.64
N GLY A 265 -0.74 -8.15 19.80
CA GLY A 265 -1.06 -6.73 19.63
C GLY A 265 -1.18 -6.33 18.16
N LEU A 266 -2.05 -5.37 17.89
CA LEU A 266 -2.27 -4.76 16.58
C LEU A 266 -2.56 -3.26 16.75
N ILE A 267 -1.88 -2.41 16.00
CA ILE A 267 -2.24 -0.98 15.88
C ILE A 267 -2.77 -0.66 14.48
N GLY A 268 -3.67 0.31 14.41
CA GLY A 268 -4.15 0.95 13.19
C GLY A 268 -4.16 2.46 13.35
N VAL A 269 -3.84 3.22 12.31
CA VAL A 269 -3.76 4.69 12.36
C VAL A 269 -4.72 5.29 11.34
N SER A 270 -5.61 6.16 11.79
CA SER A 270 -6.41 7.03 10.92
C SER A 270 -5.92 8.47 11.07
N PRO A 271 -5.12 8.98 10.11
CA PRO A 271 -4.50 10.31 10.20
C PRO A 271 -5.53 11.42 10.41
N GLY A 272 -5.24 12.32 11.36
CA GLY A 272 -6.14 13.41 11.74
C GLY A 272 -7.38 12.99 12.54
N VAL A 273 -7.61 11.70 12.78
CA VAL A 273 -8.83 11.21 13.44
C VAL A 273 -8.52 10.46 14.73
N ALA A 274 -7.85 9.30 14.64
CA ALA A 274 -7.64 8.43 15.79
C ALA A 274 -6.53 7.39 15.57
N GLY A 275 -5.91 6.98 16.68
CA GLY A 275 -5.20 5.72 16.80
C GLY A 275 -6.12 4.62 17.29
N LEU A 276 -5.97 3.43 16.72
CA LEU A 276 -6.73 2.23 17.05
C LEU A 276 -5.78 1.15 17.54
N ALA A 277 -6.22 0.34 18.49
CA ALA A 277 -5.48 -0.83 18.95
C ALA A 277 -6.42 -2.00 19.25
N ALA A 278 -5.88 -3.21 19.08
CA ALA A 278 -6.48 -4.43 19.55
C ALA A 278 -5.40 -5.35 20.11
N PHE A 279 -5.78 -6.22 21.04
CA PHE A 279 -4.92 -7.24 21.61
C PHE A 279 -5.69 -8.54 21.75
N ALA A 280 -5.17 -9.59 21.14
CA ALA A 280 -5.56 -10.97 21.44
C ALA A 280 -4.42 -11.92 21.04
N PRO A 281 -3.91 -12.79 21.94
CA PRO A 281 -2.74 -13.63 21.68
C PRO A 281 -2.83 -14.59 20.48
N PRO A 282 -3.98 -15.22 20.14
CA PRO A 282 -4.05 -16.14 19.02
C PRO A 282 -3.80 -15.49 17.66
N LEU A 283 -2.78 -15.97 16.95
CA LEU A 283 -2.34 -15.50 15.64
C LEU A 283 -2.80 -16.43 14.51
N ASP A 284 -3.04 -15.86 13.33
CA ASP A 284 -3.19 -16.60 12.08
C ASP A 284 -1.84 -17.16 11.58
N GLU A 285 -1.89 -17.89 10.46
CA GLU A 285 -0.70 -18.49 9.83
C GLU A 285 0.32 -17.45 9.33
N ARG A 286 -0.10 -16.18 9.18
CA ARG A 286 0.73 -15.05 8.76
C ARG A 286 1.29 -14.25 9.95
N GLY A 287 1.01 -14.67 11.18
CA GLY A 287 1.52 -14.04 12.40
C GLY A 287 0.75 -12.79 12.85
N ASN A 288 -0.50 -12.63 12.41
CA ASN A 288 -1.38 -11.52 12.81
C ASN A 288 -2.47 -11.98 13.78
N SER A 289 -2.83 -11.15 14.75
CA SER A 289 -3.92 -11.48 15.70
C SER A 289 -5.26 -11.65 14.97
N VAL A 290 -5.84 -12.86 15.00
CA VAL A 290 -7.11 -13.18 14.29
C VAL A 290 -8.22 -12.24 14.75
N ARG A 291 -8.38 -12.12 16.08
CA ARG A 291 -9.43 -11.28 16.68
C ARG A 291 -9.12 -9.80 16.51
N GLY A 292 -7.84 -9.41 16.60
CA GLY A 292 -7.41 -8.02 16.37
C GLY A 292 -7.72 -7.54 14.95
N MET A 293 -7.42 -8.36 13.93
CA MET A 293 -7.73 -8.06 12.54
C MET A 293 -9.23 -7.89 12.31
N ARG A 294 -10.06 -8.73 12.95
CA ARG A 294 -11.53 -8.61 12.89
C ARG A 294 -12.02 -7.31 13.51
N ALA A 295 -11.56 -6.95 14.72
CA ALA A 295 -11.90 -5.68 15.37
C ALA A 295 -11.53 -4.48 14.49
N MET A 296 -10.32 -4.48 13.94
CA MET A 296 -9.79 -3.36 13.18
C MET A 296 -10.56 -3.12 11.87
N ARG A 297 -10.93 -4.19 11.16
CA ARG A 297 -11.80 -4.11 9.97
C ARG A 297 -13.18 -3.53 10.33
N HIS A 298 -13.77 -3.96 11.45
CA HIS A 298 -15.04 -3.40 11.92
C HIS A 298 -14.93 -1.92 12.25
N LEU A 299 -13.93 -1.53 13.04
CA LEU A 299 -13.69 -0.13 13.42
C LEU A 299 -13.53 0.77 12.20
N SER A 300 -12.68 0.37 11.24
CA SER A 300 -12.49 1.15 10.03
C SER A 300 -13.79 1.33 9.24
N SER A 301 -14.58 0.26 9.09
CA SER A 301 -15.85 0.33 8.37
C SER A 301 -16.91 1.16 9.09
N ALA A 302 -17.08 0.96 10.40
CA ALA A 302 -18.12 1.60 11.20
C ALA A 302 -17.86 3.11 11.38
N LEU A 303 -16.60 3.52 11.34
CA LEU A 303 -16.16 4.91 11.53
C LEU A 303 -15.70 5.58 10.23
N GLU A 304 -15.86 4.91 9.08
CA GLU A 304 -15.46 5.40 7.75
C GLU A 304 -13.98 5.84 7.66
N LEU A 305 -13.07 5.14 8.35
CA LEU A 305 -11.65 5.54 8.52
C LEU A 305 -10.74 5.15 7.35
N HIS A 306 -11.28 4.54 6.30
CA HIS A 306 -10.51 4.04 5.18
C HIS A 306 -9.80 5.19 4.44
N SER A 307 -8.48 5.14 4.30
CA SER A 307 -7.66 6.23 3.73
C SER A 307 -8.03 6.57 2.29
N PHE A 308 -8.56 5.60 1.55
CA PHE A 308 -9.07 5.77 0.17
C PHE A 308 -10.59 5.94 0.09
N GLY A 309 -11.25 6.20 1.22
CA GLY A 309 -12.66 6.59 1.32
C GLY A 309 -12.89 8.07 1.00
N LYS A 310 -14.07 8.60 1.32
CA LYS A 310 -14.42 10.00 1.04
C LYS A 310 -13.61 10.95 1.94
N SER A 311 -12.46 11.42 1.48
CA SER A 311 -11.76 12.56 2.10
C SER A 311 -12.00 13.82 1.28
N ALA A 312 -12.95 14.64 1.74
CA ALA A 312 -13.28 15.93 1.15
C ALA A 312 -12.37 17.00 1.76
N ASN A 313 -11.12 17.07 1.32
CA ASN A 313 -10.30 18.26 1.56
C ASN A 313 -10.36 19.14 0.32
N ALA A 314 -10.91 20.35 0.47
CA ALA A 314 -10.89 21.34 -0.58
C ALA A 314 -9.43 21.67 -0.93
N CYS A 315 -9.07 21.50 -2.20
CA CYS A 315 -7.77 21.95 -2.70
C CYS A 315 -7.80 23.48 -2.84
N PRO A 316 -6.78 24.23 -2.39
CA PRO A 316 -6.61 25.61 -2.84
C PRO A 316 -6.39 25.58 -4.36
N MET A 317 -7.39 26.01 -5.13
CA MET A 317 -7.44 25.82 -6.59
C MET A 317 -6.69 26.89 -7.39
N ASN A 318 -6.18 27.94 -6.74
CA ASN A 318 -5.81 29.17 -7.42
C ASN A 318 -4.54 29.09 -8.30
N ASP A 319 -3.88 27.94 -8.41
CA ASP A 319 -2.63 27.83 -9.20
C ASP A 319 -2.37 26.51 -9.96
N LEU A 320 -3.38 25.65 -10.16
CA LEU A 320 -3.17 24.33 -10.81
C LEU A 320 -2.56 24.43 -12.21
N ARG A 321 -2.93 25.45 -13.00
CA ARG A 321 -2.36 25.66 -14.34
C ARG A 321 -0.87 25.97 -14.31
N GLN A 322 -0.42 26.85 -13.41
CA GLN A 322 0.98 27.26 -13.34
C GLN A 322 1.83 26.13 -12.74
N LEU A 323 1.31 25.43 -11.73
CA LEU A 323 1.94 24.23 -11.17
C LEU A 323 2.12 23.14 -12.22
N LEU A 324 1.08 22.87 -13.03
CA LEU A 324 1.15 21.90 -14.12
C LEU A 324 2.18 22.29 -15.18
N ALA A 325 2.21 23.56 -15.58
CA ALA A 325 3.18 24.07 -16.54
C ALA A 325 4.62 24.00 -16.01
N LYS A 326 4.82 24.30 -14.72
CA LYS A 326 6.12 24.18 -14.05
C LYS A 326 6.58 22.73 -13.98
N ALA A 327 5.74 21.82 -13.50
CA ALA A 327 6.07 20.40 -13.42
C ALA A 327 6.38 19.79 -14.80
N HIS A 328 5.66 20.23 -15.84
CA HIS A 328 5.98 19.88 -17.23
C HIS A 328 7.38 20.37 -17.62
N ALA A 329 7.67 21.66 -17.43
CA ALA A 329 8.95 22.25 -17.78
C ALA A 329 10.14 21.62 -17.04
N ASP A 330 9.98 21.35 -15.74
CA ASP A 330 11.03 20.78 -14.89
C ASP A 330 11.40 19.33 -15.33
N ALA A 331 10.42 18.54 -15.75
CA ALA A 331 10.62 17.16 -16.22
C ALA A 331 10.93 17.05 -17.73
N LEU A 332 10.72 18.12 -18.51
CA LEU A 332 10.80 18.10 -19.99
C LEU A 332 12.18 17.63 -20.50
N ASN A 333 13.25 17.98 -19.78
CA ASN A 333 14.62 17.68 -20.18
C ASN A 333 15.13 16.30 -19.73
N ASP A 334 14.36 15.57 -18.93
CA ASP A 334 14.72 14.19 -18.58
C ASP A 334 14.63 13.30 -19.83
N ARG A 335 15.70 12.56 -20.12
CA ARG A 335 15.82 11.61 -21.24
C ARG A 335 16.01 10.18 -20.76
N GLY A 336 15.85 9.92 -19.46
CA GLY A 336 15.90 8.59 -18.88
C GLY A 336 14.84 7.65 -19.45
N GLY A 337 15.09 6.36 -19.28
CA GLY A 337 14.21 5.30 -19.78
C GLY A 337 14.31 5.03 -21.28
N ALA A 338 13.53 4.08 -21.75
CA ALA A 338 13.47 3.65 -23.13
C ALA A 338 12.02 3.50 -23.60
N VAL A 339 11.79 3.70 -24.90
CA VAL A 339 10.50 3.37 -25.53
C VAL A 339 10.34 1.85 -25.53
N ALA A 340 9.12 1.36 -25.32
CA ALA A 340 8.83 -0.06 -25.42
C ALA A 340 8.98 -0.55 -26.87
N THR A 341 9.78 -1.59 -27.10
CA THR A 341 10.11 -2.07 -28.46
C THR A 341 9.76 -3.54 -28.71
N TYR A 342 9.01 -4.19 -27.81
CA TYR A 342 8.67 -5.61 -27.97
C TYR A 342 7.61 -5.86 -29.06
N ILE A 343 6.84 -4.82 -29.42
CA ILE A 343 6.02 -4.78 -30.64
C ILE A 343 6.39 -3.55 -31.49
N PRO A 344 6.36 -3.65 -32.83
CA PRO A 344 6.74 -2.55 -33.73
C PRO A 344 5.95 -1.26 -33.50
N GLU A 345 4.65 -1.35 -33.23
CA GLU A 345 3.73 -0.23 -33.10
C GLU A 345 4.06 0.66 -31.89
N LEU A 346 4.58 0.08 -30.80
CA LEU A 346 5.05 0.86 -29.66
C LEU A 346 6.43 1.50 -29.93
N ALA A 347 7.27 0.84 -30.73
CA ALA A 347 8.58 1.37 -31.11
C ALA A 347 8.48 2.61 -32.03
N GLU A 348 7.34 2.80 -32.71
CA GLU A 348 7.05 3.99 -33.53
C GLU A 348 6.76 5.25 -32.70
N ALA A 349 6.54 5.14 -31.39
CA ALA A 349 6.22 6.28 -30.53
C ALA A 349 7.39 7.28 -30.48
N ASP A 350 7.11 8.57 -30.72
CA ASP A 350 8.12 9.62 -30.63
C ASP A 350 8.58 9.76 -29.16
N PRO A 351 9.85 9.45 -28.84
CA PRO A 351 10.37 9.46 -27.48
C PRO A 351 10.40 10.85 -26.82
N GLU A 352 10.16 11.91 -27.60
CA GLU A 352 10.19 13.29 -27.11
C GLU A 352 8.81 13.79 -26.64
N LEU A 353 7.72 13.10 -27.00
CA LEU A 353 6.36 13.45 -26.59
C LEU A 353 6.22 13.47 -25.07
N PHE A 354 5.63 14.54 -24.55
CA PHE A 354 5.32 14.66 -23.13
C PHE A 354 4.08 15.50 -22.88
N GLY A 355 2.99 14.84 -22.49
CA GLY A 355 1.73 15.46 -22.10
C GLY A 355 1.43 15.27 -20.62
N LEU A 356 0.92 16.31 -19.96
CA LEU A 356 0.36 16.25 -18.60
C LEU A 356 -1.07 16.77 -18.58
N ALA A 357 -1.92 16.19 -17.74
CA ALA A 357 -3.27 16.66 -17.50
C ALA A 357 -3.68 16.48 -16.04
N ILE A 358 -4.53 17.41 -15.56
CA ILE A 358 -5.22 17.33 -14.27
C ILE A 358 -6.71 17.44 -14.55
N CYS A 359 -7.52 16.58 -13.91
CA CYS A 359 -8.97 16.71 -13.87
C CYS A 359 -9.43 16.71 -12.41
N THR A 360 -10.16 17.74 -11.98
CA THR A 360 -10.66 17.87 -10.61
C THR A 360 -12.00 17.14 -10.43
N VAL A 361 -12.39 16.85 -9.19
CA VAL A 361 -13.70 16.26 -8.88
C VAL A 361 -14.88 17.18 -9.25
N ASP A 362 -14.63 18.48 -9.38
CA ASP A 362 -15.63 19.46 -9.83
C ASP A 362 -15.83 19.46 -11.36
N GLY A 363 -14.88 18.88 -12.10
CA GLY A 363 -14.89 18.78 -13.56
C GLY A 363 -14.04 19.83 -14.26
N GLU A 364 -13.16 20.53 -13.54
CA GLU A 364 -12.20 21.43 -14.16
C GLU A 364 -11.01 20.65 -14.73
N GLU A 365 -10.47 21.13 -15.85
CA GLU A 365 -9.42 20.44 -16.58
C GLU A 365 -8.26 21.37 -16.93
N PHE A 366 -7.05 20.92 -16.64
CA PHE A 366 -5.80 21.61 -16.93
C PHE A 366 -4.88 20.67 -17.70
N HIS A 367 -4.09 21.19 -18.64
CA HIS A 367 -3.16 20.39 -19.42
C HIS A 367 -1.92 21.19 -19.83
N ALA A 368 -0.84 20.48 -20.11
CA ALA A 368 0.42 21.01 -20.63
C ALA A 368 1.05 20.02 -21.62
N GLY A 369 1.81 20.54 -22.59
CA GLY A 369 2.49 19.73 -23.61
C GLY A 369 1.56 18.93 -24.50
N ASP A 370 1.98 17.71 -24.84
CA ASP A 370 1.35 16.84 -25.83
C ASP A 370 0.14 16.05 -25.28
N ALA A 371 -0.71 16.70 -24.46
CA ALA A 371 -1.77 16.04 -23.72
C ALA A 371 -2.94 15.48 -24.57
N ASP A 372 -3.04 15.92 -25.83
CA ASP A 372 -4.02 15.44 -26.81
C ASP A 372 -3.49 14.28 -27.67
N THR A 373 -2.22 13.90 -27.51
CA THR A 373 -1.62 12.82 -28.28
C THR A 373 -2.31 11.50 -27.98
N PRO A 374 -2.79 10.77 -29.00
CA PRO A 374 -3.39 9.47 -28.82
C PRO A 374 -2.34 8.40 -28.50
N PHE A 375 -2.63 7.54 -27.54
CA PHE A 375 -1.83 6.36 -27.21
C PHE A 375 -2.71 5.23 -26.68
N THR A 376 -2.24 3.98 -26.73
CA THR A 376 -2.96 2.83 -26.18
C THR A 376 -2.82 2.76 -24.66
N LEU A 377 -3.91 2.49 -23.93
CA LEU A 377 -3.95 2.41 -22.47
C LEU A 377 -2.99 1.37 -21.89
N GLN A 378 -2.81 0.24 -22.58
CA GLN A 378 -2.04 -0.90 -22.07
C GLN A 378 -2.55 -1.29 -20.65
N ALA A 379 -1.67 -1.69 -19.74
CA ALA A 379 -2.02 -2.03 -18.37
C ALA A 379 -2.66 -0.88 -17.55
N ALA A 380 -2.64 0.37 -18.03
CA ALA A 380 -3.38 1.46 -17.39
C ALA A 380 -4.91 1.25 -17.43
N ALA A 381 -5.40 0.35 -18.29
CA ALA A 381 -6.81 -0.06 -18.32
C ALA A 381 -7.21 -0.97 -17.13
N ASN A 382 -6.26 -1.72 -16.55
CA ASN A 382 -6.53 -2.79 -15.58
C ASN A 382 -7.40 -2.35 -14.38
N PRO A 383 -7.14 -1.20 -13.72
CA PRO A 383 -7.96 -0.77 -12.57
C PRO A 383 -9.43 -0.54 -12.95
N PHE A 384 -9.68 -0.03 -14.16
CA PHE A 384 -11.02 0.29 -14.63
C PHE A 384 -11.79 -0.97 -15.04
N THR A 385 -11.14 -1.91 -15.73
CA THR A 385 -11.75 -3.20 -16.06
C THR A 385 -12.01 -4.04 -14.81
N TYR A 386 -11.10 -3.99 -13.83
CA TYR A 386 -11.33 -4.53 -12.50
C TYR A 386 -12.54 -3.91 -11.81
N ALA A 387 -12.68 -2.59 -11.86
CA ALA A 387 -13.85 -1.90 -11.31
C ALA A 387 -15.17 -2.38 -11.96
N LEU A 388 -15.18 -2.59 -13.27
CA LEU A 388 -16.36 -3.12 -13.99
C LEU A 388 -16.70 -4.54 -13.55
N ALA A 389 -15.71 -5.43 -13.43
CA ALA A 389 -15.92 -6.79 -12.95
C ALA A 389 -16.40 -6.81 -11.49
N LEU A 390 -15.80 -5.96 -10.64
CA LEU A 390 -16.15 -5.83 -9.24
C LEU A 390 -17.61 -5.37 -9.06
N GLN A 391 -18.07 -4.44 -9.90
CA GLN A 391 -19.46 -3.98 -9.87
C GLN A 391 -20.48 -5.06 -10.25
N VAL A 392 -20.08 -6.02 -11.09
CA VAL A 392 -20.96 -7.11 -11.53
C VAL A 392 -21.04 -8.23 -10.50
N HIS A 393 -19.90 -8.61 -9.92
CA HIS A 393 -19.80 -9.81 -9.07
C HIS A 393 -19.74 -9.51 -7.58
N GLY A 394 -19.39 -8.29 -7.20
CA GLY A 394 -19.06 -7.92 -5.82
C GLY A 394 -17.69 -8.43 -5.37
N VAL A 395 -17.27 -7.97 -4.19
CA VAL A 395 -15.93 -8.25 -3.62
C VAL A 395 -15.70 -9.74 -3.42
N GLU A 396 -16.62 -10.43 -2.74
CA GLU A 396 -16.42 -11.82 -2.31
C GLU A 396 -16.28 -12.77 -3.50
N ALA A 397 -17.19 -12.70 -4.49
CA ALA A 397 -17.17 -13.59 -5.63
C ALA A 397 -15.97 -13.34 -6.57
N LEU A 398 -15.55 -12.09 -6.75
CA LEU A 398 -14.39 -11.76 -7.58
C LEU A 398 -13.10 -12.27 -6.92
N HIS A 399 -12.92 -11.97 -5.63
CA HIS A 399 -11.66 -12.30 -4.92
C HIS A 399 -11.54 -13.77 -4.50
N GLN A 400 -12.56 -14.59 -4.77
CA GLN A 400 -12.38 -16.05 -4.85
C GLN A 400 -11.48 -16.49 -6.02
N ARG A 401 -11.21 -15.61 -6.99
CA ARG A 401 -10.38 -15.93 -8.17
C ARG A 401 -9.10 -15.14 -8.27
N VAL A 402 -9.01 -13.99 -7.61
CA VAL A 402 -7.87 -13.07 -7.66
C VAL A 402 -7.58 -12.53 -6.26
N GLY A 403 -6.32 -12.50 -5.85
CA GLY A 403 -5.90 -12.02 -4.54
C GLY A 403 -5.88 -10.48 -4.41
N PHE A 404 -5.18 -10.02 -3.37
CA PHE A 404 -5.02 -8.61 -3.01
C PHE A 404 -3.56 -8.15 -2.95
N GLU A 405 -2.63 -9.09 -2.89
CA GLU A 405 -1.25 -8.82 -2.48
C GLU A 405 -0.38 -8.34 -3.65
N PRO A 406 0.61 -7.48 -3.40
CA PRO A 406 1.71 -7.27 -4.33
C PRO A 406 2.41 -8.61 -4.61
N SER A 407 2.83 -8.86 -5.85
CA SER A 407 3.46 -10.14 -6.18
C SER A 407 4.88 -10.29 -5.64
N GLY A 408 5.54 -9.20 -5.23
CA GLY A 408 6.97 -9.16 -4.90
C GLY A 408 7.90 -9.54 -6.07
N ASN A 409 7.34 -9.69 -7.27
CA ASN A 409 8.03 -10.17 -8.46
C ASN A 409 7.93 -9.14 -9.59
N PRO A 410 8.92 -9.11 -10.52
CA PRO A 410 8.86 -8.26 -11.69
C PRO A 410 7.55 -8.43 -12.49
N PHE A 411 7.09 -7.36 -13.14
CA PHE A 411 5.81 -7.37 -13.87
C PHE A 411 5.74 -8.42 -15.00
N ASN A 412 6.90 -8.87 -15.48
CA ASN A 412 7.02 -9.87 -16.54
C ASN A 412 7.09 -11.31 -16.03
N ALA A 413 7.00 -11.54 -14.73
CA ALA A 413 7.00 -12.88 -14.14
C ALA A 413 5.70 -13.65 -14.47
N ILE A 414 5.84 -14.94 -14.81
CA ILE A 414 4.71 -15.87 -14.96
C ILE A 414 4.55 -16.58 -13.61
N VAL A 415 3.85 -15.93 -12.69
CA VAL A 415 3.67 -16.44 -11.33
C VAL A 415 2.23 -16.28 -10.87
N LEU A 416 1.78 -17.27 -10.09
CA LEU A 416 0.57 -17.23 -9.29
C LEU A 416 0.99 -17.38 -7.83
N ASP A 417 0.08 -17.03 -6.93
CA ASP A 417 0.24 -17.32 -5.51
C ASP A 417 0.38 -18.84 -5.34
N PRO A 418 1.50 -19.33 -4.76
CA PRO A 418 1.77 -20.76 -4.64
C PRO A 418 0.81 -21.46 -3.67
N ASP A 419 0.22 -20.74 -2.71
CA ASP A 419 -0.67 -21.32 -1.70
C ASP A 419 -2.10 -21.43 -2.25
N THR A 420 -2.53 -20.45 -3.04
CA THR A 420 -3.91 -20.39 -3.53
C THR A 420 -4.07 -20.76 -5.01
N ASN A 421 -2.98 -20.81 -5.77
CA ASN A 421 -2.95 -20.92 -7.24
C ASN A 421 -3.74 -19.81 -7.97
N ARG A 422 -3.97 -18.67 -7.30
CA ARG A 422 -4.66 -17.50 -7.87
C ARG A 422 -3.64 -16.43 -8.26
N PRO A 423 -3.98 -15.51 -9.17
CA PRO A 423 -3.16 -14.31 -9.34
C PRO A 423 -3.10 -13.51 -8.04
N PHE A 424 -1.93 -12.95 -7.74
CA PHE A 424 -1.71 -12.17 -6.51
C PHE A 424 -2.66 -10.97 -6.38
N ASN A 425 -2.97 -10.27 -7.47
CA ASN A 425 -3.83 -9.09 -7.49
C ASN A 425 -4.35 -8.82 -8.92
N PRO A 426 -5.45 -8.06 -9.10
CA PRO A 426 -6.07 -7.83 -10.41
C PRO A 426 -5.30 -6.86 -11.32
N LEU A 427 -4.27 -6.18 -10.82
CA LEU A 427 -3.50 -5.20 -11.59
C LEU A 427 -2.27 -5.82 -12.28
N SER A 428 -1.85 -7.01 -11.84
CA SER A 428 -0.90 -7.88 -12.53
C SER A 428 -1.49 -8.44 -13.84
N ASN A 429 -0.65 -8.91 -14.77
CA ASN A 429 -1.14 -9.50 -16.02
C ASN A 429 -2.06 -10.71 -15.77
N ALA A 430 -1.65 -11.63 -14.88
CA ALA A 430 -2.46 -12.80 -14.55
C ALA A 430 -3.82 -12.41 -13.93
N GLY A 431 -3.82 -11.43 -13.02
CA GLY A 431 -5.05 -10.95 -12.41
C GLY A 431 -5.94 -10.19 -13.38
N ALA A 432 -5.36 -9.42 -14.30
CA ALA A 432 -6.10 -8.69 -15.32
C ALA A 432 -6.73 -9.63 -16.36
N ILE A 433 -6.04 -10.70 -16.76
CA ILE A 433 -6.61 -11.76 -17.62
C ILE A 433 -7.76 -12.48 -16.89
N ALA A 434 -7.55 -12.87 -15.62
CA ALA A 434 -8.59 -13.48 -14.81
C ALA A 434 -9.83 -12.57 -14.65
N THR A 435 -9.58 -11.28 -14.42
CA THR A 435 -10.62 -10.24 -14.34
C THR A 435 -11.38 -10.08 -15.65
N CYS A 436 -10.68 -10.11 -16.80
CA CYS A 436 -11.32 -10.10 -18.11
C CYS A 436 -12.24 -11.32 -18.30
N GLY A 437 -11.82 -12.50 -17.83
CA GLY A 437 -12.63 -13.72 -17.80
C GLY A 437 -13.95 -13.58 -17.02
N LEU A 438 -14.05 -12.60 -16.11
CA LEU A 438 -15.25 -12.30 -15.34
C LEU A 438 -16.17 -11.27 -15.99
N ILE A 439 -15.74 -10.58 -17.05
CA ILE A 439 -16.59 -9.57 -17.71
C ILE A 439 -17.80 -10.25 -18.38
N PRO A 440 -19.03 -9.81 -18.07
CA PRO A 440 -20.23 -10.43 -18.59
C PRO A 440 -20.43 -10.15 -20.08
N GLY A 441 -21.02 -11.11 -20.78
CA GLY A 441 -21.47 -10.97 -22.17
C GLY A 441 -21.68 -12.33 -22.81
N LYS A 442 -22.68 -12.41 -23.69
CA LYS A 442 -23.07 -13.66 -24.37
C LYS A 442 -22.06 -14.15 -25.42
N ASP A 443 -21.22 -13.25 -25.91
CA ASP A 443 -20.21 -13.47 -26.94
C ASP A 443 -19.07 -12.45 -26.79
N ALA A 444 -17.99 -12.63 -27.55
CA ALA A 444 -16.80 -11.76 -27.49
C ALA A 444 -17.13 -10.29 -27.79
N THR A 445 -18.01 -10.02 -28.75
CA THR A 445 -18.42 -8.66 -29.11
C THR A 445 -19.19 -7.97 -27.98
N ALA A 446 -20.10 -8.67 -27.32
CA ALA A 446 -20.85 -8.15 -26.19
C ALA A 446 -19.93 -7.83 -25.00
N ARG A 447 -18.94 -8.69 -24.73
CA ARG A 447 -17.94 -8.47 -23.67
C ARG A 447 -17.06 -7.25 -23.98
N LEU A 448 -16.56 -7.13 -25.21
CA LEU A 448 -15.80 -5.95 -25.64
C LEU A 448 -16.64 -4.67 -25.53
N ASN A 449 -17.88 -4.69 -26.01
CA ASN A 449 -18.78 -3.54 -25.90
C ASN A 449 -19.04 -3.14 -24.44
N HIS A 450 -19.14 -4.11 -23.53
CA HIS A 450 -19.27 -3.85 -22.10
C HIS A 450 -18.05 -3.08 -21.57
N VAL A 451 -16.83 -3.54 -21.91
CA VAL A 451 -15.58 -2.87 -21.52
C VAL A 451 -15.50 -1.48 -22.13
N LEU A 452 -15.68 -1.32 -23.44
CA LEU A 452 -15.58 -0.03 -24.13
C LEU A 452 -16.60 0.98 -23.60
N ALA A 453 -17.84 0.55 -23.34
CA ALA A 453 -18.86 1.40 -22.75
C ALA A 453 -18.49 1.80 -21.31
N GLY A 454 -17.92 0.87 -20.53
CA GLY A 454 -17.44 1.14 -19.18
C GLY A 454 -16.28 2.15 -19.16
N LEU A 455 -15.22 1.89 -19.92
CA LEU A 455 -14.09 2.81 -20.08
C LEU A 455 -14.56 4.18 -20.60
N GLY A 456 -15.54 4.20 -21.51
CA GLY A 456 -16.13 5.44 -22.01
C GLY A 456 -16.85 6.26 -20.94
N ARG A 457 -17.53 5.61 -19.97
CA ARG A 457 -18.11 6.31 -18.80
C ARG A 457 -17.03 6.93 -17.93
N PHE A 458 -15.92 6.22 -17.67
CA PHE A 458 -14.78 6.79 -16.94
C PHE A 458 -14.13 7.96 -17.69
N ALA A 459 -13.90 7.83 -19.00
CA ALA A 459 -13.21 8.84 -19.80
C ALA A 459 -14.10 10.04 -20.18
N GLY A 460 -15.42 9.89 -20.12
CA GLY A 460 -16.36 10.85 -20.70
C GLY A 460 -16.36 10.83 -22.23
N GLU A 461 -15.97 9.71 -22.84
CA GLU A 461 -15.92 9.51 -24.30
C GLU A 461 -16.74 8.26 -24.67
N PRO A 462 -17.94 8.40 -25.24
CA PRO A 462 -18.81 7.26 -25.53
C PRO A 462 -18.28 6.32 -26.63
N ARG A 463 -17.29 6.76 -27.43
CA ARG A 463 -16.75 6.00 -28.56
C ARG A 463 -15.27 5.70 -28.39
N MET A 464 -14.91 5.08 -27.26
CA MET A 464 -13.59 4.45 -27.09
C MET A 464 -13.37 3.40 -28.19
N LYS A 465 -12.15 3.34 -28.73
CA LYS A 465 -11.80 2.46 -29.85
C LYS A 465 -10.57 1.64 -29.54
N VAL A 466 -10.51 0.44 -30.12
CA VAL A 466 -9.34 -0.42 -30.11
C VAL A 466 -8.45 -0.07 -31.30
N ASP A 467 -7.16 0.10 -31.07
CA ASP A 467 -6.15 0.15 -32.13
C ASP A 467 -5.91 -1.28 -32.64
N LEU A 468 -6.33 -1.53 -33.88
CA LEU A 468 -6.22 -2.86 -34.48
C LEU A 468 -4.79 -3.23 -34.84
N ARG A 469 -3.90 -2.26 -35.09
CA ARG A 469 -2.48 -2.54 -35.39
C ARG A 469 -1.82 -3.08 -34.12
N VAL A 470 -1.99 -2.36 -33.01
CA VAL A 470 -1.46 -2.78 -31.71
C VAL A 470 -2.07 -4.10 -31.27
N LEU A 471 -3.39 -4.30 -31.43
CA LEU A 471 -4.03 -5.56 -31.06
C LEU A 471 -3.48 -6.76 -31.83
N VAL A 472 -3.28 -6.62 -33.14
CA VAL A 472 -2.72 -7.70 -33.96
C VAL A 472 -1.29 -8.02 -33.51
N ALA A 473 -0.45 -7.01 -33.33
CA ALA A 473 0.92 -7.21 -32.86
C ALA A 473 1.00 -7.81 -31.45
N GLU A 474 0.14 -7.40 -30.52
CA GLU A 474 0.04 -7.97 -29.17
C GLU A 474 -0.38 -9.45 -29.19
N ARG A 475 -1.26 -9.85 -30.13
CA ARG A 475 -1.63 -11.26 -30.32
C ARG A 475 -0.47 -12.08 -30.86
N GLU A 476 0.31 -11.54 -31.79
CA GLU A 476 1.46 -12.23 -32.40
C GLU A 476 2.65 -12.35 -31.43
N ALA A 477 2.93 -11.32 -30.63
CA ALA A 477 4.04 -11.29 -29.68
C ALA A 477 3.68 -11.84 -28.28
N GLY A 478 2.40 -12.17 -28.03
CA GLY A 478 1.82 -12.38 -26.71
C GLY A 478 2.10 -13.72 -26.02
N GLU A 479 3.14 -14.47 -26.39
CA GLU A 479 3.40 -15.84 -25.90
C GLU A 479 3.38 -15.95 -24.37
N ARG A 480 3.91 -14.95 -23.66
CA ARG A 480 3.87 -14.89 -22.19
C ARG A 480 2.45 -14.84 -21.65
N ASN A 481 1.60 -13.99 -22.23
CA ASN A 481 0.21 -13.86 -21.79
C ASN A 481 -0.60 -15.12 -22.16
N HIS A 482 -0.27 -15.80 -23.27
CA HIS A 482 -0.80 -17.13 -23.58
C HIS A 482 -0.42 -18.16 -22.50
N ALA A 483 0.85 -18.22 -22.08
CA ALA A 483 1.28 -19.13 -21.02
C ALA A 483 0.55 -18.85 -19.70
N ILE A 484 0.38 -17.57 -19.33
CA ILE A 484 -0.40 -17.17 -18.16
C ILE A 484 -1.86 -17.63 -18.29
N ALA A 485 -2.51 -17.40 -19.44
CA ALA A 485 -3.90 -17.78 -19.67
C ALA A 485 -4.10 -19.31 -19.54
N CYS A 486 -3.19 -20.11 -20.12
CA CYS A 486 -3.17 -21.57 -19.96
C CYS A 486 -3.02 -21.99 -18.49
N LEU A 487 -2.15 -21.31 -17.73
CA LEU A 487 -1.96 -21.59 -16.31
C LEU A 487 -3.22 -21.28 -15.50
N LEU A 488 -3.89 -20.16 -15.80
CA LEU A 488 -5.16 -19.79 -15.16
C LEU A 488 -6.28 -20.79 -15.45
N ARG A 489 -6.32 -21.34 -16.67
CA ARG A 489 -7.26 -22.43 -17.03
C ARG A 489 -6.96 -23.70 -16.24
N ASN A 490 -5.68 -24.07 -16.16
CA ASN A 490 -5.24 -25.28 -15.47
C ASN A 490 -5.66 -25.28 -13.99
N PHE A 491 -5.65 -24.12 -13.35
CA PHE A 491 -6.11 -23.95 -11.96
C PHE A 491 -7.56 -23.49 -11.84
N GLU A 492 -8.35 -23.60 -12.91
CA GLU A 492 -9.79 -23.29 -12.94
C GLU A 492 -10.13 -21.84 -12.52
N VAL A 493 -9.17 -20.92 -12.60
CA VAL A 493 -9.37 -19.49 -12.34
C VAL A 493 -10.23 -18.87 -13.45
N VAL A 494 -9.99 -19.29 -14.69
CA VAL A 494 -10.79 -18.93 -15.87
C VAL A 494 -11.34 -20.18 -16.54
N ALA A 495 -12.58 -20.08 -17.04
CA ALA A 495 -13.24 -21.18 -17.73
C ALA A 495 -12.86 -21.24 -19.22
N ASP A 496 -12.68 -20.07 -19.84
CA ASP A 496 -12.29 -19.90 -21.24
C ASP A 496 -11.11 -18.92 -21.29
N GLU A 497 -9.91 -19.48 -21.40
CA GLU A 497 -8.66 -18.74 -21.38
C GLU A 497 -8.43 -17.95 -22.66
N GLU A 498 -8.88 -18.44 -23.82
CA GLU A 498 -8.74 -17.74 -25.10
C GLU A 498 -9.60 -16.49 -25.09
N ALA A 499 -10.86 -16.60 -24.66
CA ALA A 499 -11.77 -15.46 -24.60
C ALA A 499 -11.42 -14.48 -23.47
N ALA A 500 -10.80 -14.94 -22.38
CA ALA A 500 -10.28 -14.06 -21.33
C ALA A 500 -9.04 -13.28 -21.81
N LEU A 501 -8.11 -13.97 -22.46
CA LEU A 501 -6.90 -13.38 -23.02
C LEU A 501 -7.22 -12.40 -24.15
N ASP A 502 -8.10 -12.77 -25.08
CA ASP A 502 -8.44 -11.89 -26.21
C ASP A 502 -9.06 -10.58 -25.74
N LEU A 503 -9.98 -10.63 -24.76
CA LEU A 503 -10.56 -9.43 -24.17
C LEU A 503 -9.49 -8.60 -23.43
N TYR A 504 -8.54 -9.26 -22.76
CA TYR A 504 -7.41 -8.59 -22.14
C TYR A 504 -6.55 -7.83 -23.16
N LEU A 505 -6.18 -8.45 -24.28
CA LEU A 505 -5.40 -7.79 -25.34
C LEU A 505 -6.19 -6.64 -25.99
N GLN A 506 -7.51 -6.82 -26.16
CA GLN A 506 -8.39 -5.77 -26.67
C GLN A 506 -8.45 -4.54 -25.75
N GLN A 507 -8.60 -4.71 -24.43
CA GLN A 507 -8.62 -3.56 -23.51
C GLN A 507 -7.26 -2.82 -23.47
N CYS A 508 -6.14 -3.56 -23.53
CA CYS A 508 -4.80 -2.96 -23.56
C CYS A 508 -4.60 -2.11 -24.81
N SER A 509 -5.24 -2.50 -25.91
CA SER A 509 -5.15 -1.81 -27.20
C SER A 509 -6.15 -0.66 -27.34
N VAL A 510 -6.91 -0.29 -26.30
CA VAL A 510 -7.83 0.85 -26.35
C VAL A 510 -7.07 2.17 -26.39
N VAL A 511 -7.39 3.03 -27.36
CA VAL A 511 -6.78 4.35 -27.54
C VAL A 511 -7.40 5.37 -26.59
N THR A 512 -6.56 6.18 -25.97
CA THR A 512 -6.91 7.30 -25.10
C THR A 512 -5.98 8.49 -25.35
N THR A 513 -6.19 9.58 -24.60
CA THR A 513 -5.30 10.75 -24.49
C THR A 513 -4.99 11.02 -23.02
N THR A 514 -4.01 11.87 -22.72
CA THR A 514 -3.67 12.22 -21.34
C THR A 514 -4.85 12.88 -20.63
N LYS A 515 -5.62 13.72 -21.35
CA LYS A 515 -6.85 14.35 -20.82
C LYS A 515 -7.92 13.33 -20.45
N GLN A 516 -8.20 12.39 -21.35
CA GLN A 516 -9.17 11.31 -21.10
C GLN A 516 -8.72 10.43 -19.93
N LEU A 517 -7.43 10.07 -19.87
CA LEU A 517 -6.88 9.30 -18.76
C LEU A 517 -7.00 10.05 -17.41
N ALA A 518 -6.79 11.38 -17.40
CA ALA A 518 -7.03 12.21 -16.21
C ALA A 518 -8.50 12.18 -15.78
N ARG A 519 -9.45 12.25 -16.72
CA ARG A 519 -10.89 12.12 -16.42
C ARG A 519 -11.25 10.74 -15.84
N MET A 520 -10.64 9.67 -16.37
CA MET A 520 -10.83 8.32 -15.86
C MET A 520 -10.38 8.23 -14.39
N GLY A 521 -9.20 8.75 -14.07
CA GLY A 521 -8.73 8.85 -12.68
C GLY A 521 -9.62 9.75 -11.82
N ALA A 522 -10.07 10.89 -12.35
CA ALA A 522 -10.88 11.84 -11.60
C ALA A 522 -12.29 11.30 -11.31
N THR A 523 -12.79 10.39 -12.15
CA THR A 523 -14.00 9.61 -11.88
C THR A 523 -13.83 8.74 -10.62
N LEU A 524 -12.67 8.11 -10.43
CA LEU A 524 -12.36 7.41 -9.17
C LEU A 524 -12.21 8.41 -8.01
N ALA A 525 -11.53 9.54 -8.22
CA ALA A 525 -11.40 10.59 -7.21
C ALA A 525 -12.78 11.10 -6.73
N ALA A 526 -13.73 11.24 -7.65
CA ALA A 526 -15.08 11.74 -7.42
C ALA A 526 -16.07 10.65 -6.95
N GLY A 527 -15.58 9.54 -6.40
CA GLY A 527 -16.43 8.50 -5.85
C GLY A 527 -17.21 7.71 -6.90
N GLY A 528 -16.65 7.53 -8.09
CA GLY A 528 -17.21 6.68 -9.15
C GLY A 528 -18.09 7.43 -10.16
N ARG A 529 -18.32 8.73 -9.96
CA ARG A 529 -19.07 9.59 -10.87
C ARG A 529 -18.13 10.44 -11.72
N ASN A 530 -18.31 10.42 -13.04
CA ASN A 530 -17.48 11.20 -13.94
C ASN A 530 -17.69 12.70 -13.67
N PRO A 531 -16.64 13.46 -13.35
CA PRO A 531 -16.80 14.84 -12.91
C PRO A 531 -17.19 15.80 -14.03
N VAL A 532 -16.97 15.44 -15.30
CA VAL A 532 -17.32 16.29 -16.46
C VAL A 532 -18.72 15.96 -16.97
N THR A 533 -18.99 14.68 -17.24
CA THR A 533 -20.29 14.24 -17.80
C THR A 533 -21.36 14.04 -16.74
N LYS A 534 -20.96 13.97 -15.47
CA LYS A 534 -21.81 13.66 -14.30
C LYS A 534 -22.50 12.30 -14.39
N ALA A 535 -22.02 11.40 -15.26
CA ALA A 535 -22.49 10.03 -15.39
C ALA A 535 -21.84 9.12 -14.34
N ASP A 536 -22.62 8.19 -13.77
CA ASP A 536 -22.09 7.19 -12.84
C ASP A 536 -21.36 6.09 -13.61
N ALA A 537 -20.07 5.91 -13.32
CA ALA A 537 -19.22 4.89 -13.93
C ALA A 537 -19.06 3.66 -13.03
N LEU A 538 -19.01 3.88 -11.71
CA LEU A 538 -18.79 2.88 -10.67
C LEU A 538 -19.59 3.20 -9.41
N ASP A 539 -20.11 2.18 -8.73
CA ASP A 539 -20.69 2.32 -7.40
C ASP A 539 -19.65 2.89 -6.40
N PRO A 540 -19.98 3.97 -5.66
CA PRO A 540 -19.08 4.57 -4.67
C PRO A 540 -18.49 3.58 -3.65
N ALA A 541 -19.21 2.51 -3.32
CA ALA A 541 -18.75 1.49 -2.37
C ALA A 541 -17.49 0.74 -2.85
N TYR A 542 -17.29 0.65 -4.17
CA TYR A 542 -16.18 -0.08 -4.79
C TYR A 542 -14.95 0.78 -5.09
N VAL A 543 -15.08 2.10 -5.09
CA VAL A 543 -13.98 3.02 -5.44
C VAL A 543 -12.77 2.84 -4.51
N LYS A 544 -13.01 2.76 -3.20
CA LYS A 544 -11.94 2.58 -2.20
C LYS A 544 -11.12 1.31 -2.42
N HIS A 545 -11.76 0.25 -2.92
CA HIS A 545 -11.15 -1.04 -3.21
C HIS A 545 -10.25 -0.97 -4.44
N VAL A 546 -10.69 -0.27 -5.50
CA VAL A 546 -9.87 0.00 -6.69
C VAL A 546 -8.65 0.83 -6.32
N LEU A 547 -8.85 1.89 -5.53
CA LEU A 547 -7.77 2.80 -5.10
C LEU A 547 -6.77 2.11 -4.18
N ALA A 548 -7.21 1.24 -3.26
CA ALA A 548 -6.31 0.47 -2.41
C ALA A 548 -5.37 -0.40 -3.25
N LEU A 549 -5.89 -1.12 -4.25
CA LEU A 549 -5.07 -1.96 -5.13
C LEU A 549 -4.17 -1.13 -6.04
N MET A 550 -4.61 0.03 -6.51
CA MET A 550 -3.75 0.97 -7.24
C MET A 550 -2.59 1.47 -6.37
N TYR A 551 -2.83 1.71 -5.07
CA TYR A 551 -1.80 2.14 -4.14
C TYR A 551 -0.75 1.06 -3.89
N THR A 552 -1.18 -0.19 -3.68
CA THR A 552 -0.26 -1.28 -3.29
C THR A 552 0.36 -2.03 -4.48
N CYS A 553 -0.31 -2.04 -5.64
CA CYS A 553 0.04 -2.94 -6.76
C CYS A 553 0.15 -2.24 -8.12
N GLY A 554 -0.14 -0.94 -8.20
CA GLY A 554 -0.37 -0.25 -9.48
C GLY A 554 0.86 0.00 -10.34
N LEU A 555 2.05 0.01 -9.75
CA LEU A 555 3.32 0.26 -10.45
C LEU A 555 4.28 -0.91 -10.34
N HIS A 556 3.72 -2.12 -10.32
CA HIS A 556 4.48 -3.36 -10.29
C HIS A 556 5.43 -3.40 -9.08
N ASP A 557 6.70 -3.75 -9.30
CA ASP A 557 7.78 -3.76 -8.30
C ASP A 557 8.30 -2.36 -7.93
N GLY A 558 7.64 -1.29 -8.38
CA GLY A 558 7.85 0.10 -7.96
C GLY A 558 6.69 0.67 -7.14
N SER A 559 5.69 -0.14 -6.81
CA SER A 559 4.49 0.34 -6.10
C SER A 559 4.83 0.86 -4.70
N GLY A 560 5.68 0.16 -3.95
CA GLY A 560 6.11 0.61 -2.62
C GLY A 560 6.92 1.90 -2.68
N GLN A 561 7.85 2.01 -3.63
CA GLN A 561 8.67 3.22 -3.82
C GLN A 561 7.83 4.41 -4.25
N PHE A 562 6.87 4.24 -5.15
CA PHE A 562 5.98 5.33 -5.55
C PHE A 562 5.03 5.74 -4.42
N ALA A 563 4.49 4.78 -3.67
CA ALA A 563 3.71 5.06 -2.47
C ALA A 563 4.54 5.85 -1.43
N PHE A 564 5.84 5.61 -1.35
CA PHE A 564 6.75 6.35 -0.47
C PHE A 564 7.06 7.75 -0.98
N ASP A 565 7.43 7.89 -2.25
CA ASP A 565 7.90 9.15 -2.83
C ASP A 565 6.77 10.11 -3.18
N VAL A 566 5.60 9.58 -3.59
CA VAL A 566 4.45 10.35 -4.08
C VAL A 566 3.25 10.19 -3.15
N GLY A 567 2.97 8.97 -2.68
CA GLY A 567 1.96 8.74 -1.65
C GLY A 567 0.52 8.82 -2.12
N ILE A 568 0.23 8.51 -3.39
CA ILE A 568 -1.16 8.42 -3.90
C ILE A 568 -1.34 7.17 -4.79
N PRO A 569 -2.58 6.63 -4.88
CA PRO A 569 -2.88 5.52 -5.80
C PRO A 569 -2.53 5.84 -7.25
N ALA A 570 -1.85 4.93 -7.95
CA ALA A 570 -1.47 5.14 -9.36
C ALA A 570 -1.51 3.86 -10.20
N LYS A 571 -1.46 3.99 -11.53
CA LYS A 571 -1.25 2.88 -12.47
C LYS A 571 -0.52 3.35 -13.73
N SER A 572 0.52 2.62 -14.11
CA SER A 572 1.25 2.80 -15.38
C SER A 572 0.80 1.83 -16.48
N GLY A 573 1.04 2.21 -17.73
CA GLY A 573 1.01 1.35 -18.91
C GLY A 573 2.32 1.47 -19.67
N ILE A 574 2.77 0.36 -20.27
CA ILE A 574 4.08 0.27 -20.95
C ILE A 574 4.23 1.22 -22.15
N SER A 575 3.11 1.74 -22.67
CA SER A 575 3.09 2.79 -23.70
C SER A 575 3.58 4.16 -23.20
N GLY A 576 3.74 4.35 -21.89
CA GLY A 576 4.13 5.61 -21.26
C GLY A 576 2.98 6.37 -20.59
N GLY A 577 1.76 5.82 -20.62
CA GLY A 577 0.62 6.36 -19.88
C GLY A 577 0.74 6.12 -18.37
N LEU A 578 0.47 7.14 -17.56
CA LEU A 578 0.47 7.05 -16.10
C LEU A 578 -0.71 7.84 -15.54
N VAL A 579 -1.50 7.24 -14.66
CA VAL A 579 -2.60 7.91 -13.95
C VAL A 579 -2.39 7.80 -12.45
N ALA A 580 -2.62 8.88 -11.71
CA ALA A 580 -2.58 8.92 -10.26
C ALA A 580 -3.80 9.68 -9.72
N VAL A 581 -4.33 9.21 -8.59
CA VAL A 581 -5.62 9.67 -8.06
C VAL A 581 -5.41 10.23 -6.67
N VAL A 582 -5.84 11.48 -6.45
CA VAL A 582 -5.95 12.07 -5.11
C VAL A 582 -7.42 11.94 -4.69
N PRO A 583 -7.77 10.99 -3.81
CA PRO A 583 -9.16 10.71 -3.46
C PRO A 583 -9.88 11.97 -2.98
N GLY A 584 -11.08 12.23 -3.52
CA GLY A 584 -11.89 13.40 -3.18
C GLY A 584 -11.41 14.75 -3.72
N ARG A 585 -10.29 14.82 -4.46
CA ARG A 585 -9.72 16.09 -4.96
C ARG A 585 -9.58 16.14 -6.47
N LEU A 586 -8.75 15.29 -7.05
CA LEU A 586 -8.39 15.34 -8.47
C LEU A 586 -7.70 14.06 -8.92
N ALA A 587 -7.47 13.93 -10.22
CA ALA A 587 -6.49 13.01 -10.76
C ALA A 587 -5.50 13.73 -11.66
N ILE A 588 -4.29 13.18 -11.70
CA ILE A 588 -3.18 13.62 -12.52
C ILE A 588 -2.91 12.49 -13.52
N ALA A 589 -2.76 12.81 -14.79
CA ALA A 589 -2.29 11.88 -15.80
C ALA A 589 -1.10 12.43 -16.56
N ALA A 590 -0.25 11.53 -17.02
CA ALA A 590 0.89 11.81 -17.86
C ALA A 590 0.96 10.84 -19.02
N TYR A 591 1.55 11.29 -20.12
CA TYR A 591 2.00 10.45 -21.21
C TYR A 591 3.41 10.87 -21.62
N SER A 592 4.35 9.95 -21.51
CA SER A 592 5.71 10.08 -22.06
C SER A 592 6.23 8.67 -22.38
N PRO A 593 6.52 8.34 -23.65
CA PRO A 593 6.82 6.96 -24.09
C PRO A 593 8.01 6.29 -23.44
N ARG A 594 9.00 7.08 -22.96
CA ARG A 594 10.16 6.55 -22.25
C ARG A 594 9.76 6.05 -20.87
N VAL A 595 9.87 4.75 -20.68
CA VAL A 595 9.62 4.07 -19.40
C VAL A 595 10.93 3.56 -18.79
N ASP A 596 10.95 3.44 -17.46
CA ASP A 596 12.05 2.82 -16.73
C ASP A 596 12.03 1.28 -16.87
N SER A 597 12.95 0.60 -16.16
CA SER A 597 13.01 -0.88 -16.17
C SER A 597 11.78 -1.57 -15.56
N LYS A 598 10.94 -0.83 -14.84
CA LYS A 598 9.71 -1.31 -14.20
C LYS A 598 8.47 -1.04 -15.06
N GLY A 599 8.63 -0.37 -16.20
CA GLY A 599 7.55 -0.03 -17.12
C GLY A 599 6.76 1.21 -16.73
N THR A 600 7.34 2.11 -15.94
CA THR A 600 6.73 3.38 -15.52
C THR A 600 7.34 4.56 -16.27
N SER A 601 6.51 5.50 -16.70
CA SER A 601 6.97 6.69 -17.43
C SER A 601 7.89 7.56 -16.58
N VAL A 602 9.13 7.78 -17.02
CA VAL A 602 10.16 8.51 -16.25
C VAL A 602 9.74 9.96 -16.00
N ARG A 603 9.38 10.68 -17.07
CA ARG A 603 8.91 12.08 -16.95
C ARG A 603 7.58 12.18 -16.22
N GLY A 604 6.69 11.20 -16.44
CA GLY A 604 5.39 11.14 -15.80
C GLY A 604 5.50 11.05 -14.29
N GLU A 605 6.35 10.14 -13.78
CA GLU A 605 6.59 9.98 -12.35
C GLU A 605 7.24 11.23 -11.74
N ALA A 606 8.27 11.79 -12.38
CA ALA A 606 8.95 12.99 -11.91
C ALA A 606 7.98 14.18 -11.77
N ALA A 607 7.13 14.40 -12.76
CA ALA A 607 6.12 15.44 -12.72
C ALA A 607 5.05 15.19 -11.64
N MET A 608 4.60 13.94 -11.48
CA MET A 608 3.64 13.59 -10.41
C MET A 608 4.22 13.84 -9.03
N ARG A 609 5.47 13.45 -8.78
CA ARG A 609 6.18 13.69 -7.52
C ARG A 609 6.22 15.19 -7.20
N ALA A 610 6.59 16.03 -8.17
CA ALA A 610 6.64 17.48 -8.02
C ALA A 610 5.26 18.09 -7.73
N LEU A 611 4.23 17.67 -8.48
CA LEU A 611 2.86 18.16 -8.31
C LEU A 611 2.28 17.77 -6.96
N VAL A 612 2.36 16.50 -6.57
CA VAL A 612 1.78 16.00 -5.33
C VAL A 612 2.47 16.59 -4.11
N SER A 613 3.79 16.75 -4.16
CA SER A 613 4.55 17.44 -3.12
C SER A 613 4.13 18.90 -2.98
N THR A 614 4.01 19.64 -4.08
CA THR A 614 3.62 21.06 -4.05
C THR A 614 2.16 21.27 -3.62
N LEU A 615 1.29 20.31 -3.93
CA LEU A 615 -0.13 20.34 -3.57
C LEU A 615 -0.43 19.77 -2.17
N GLU A 616 0.60 19.29 -1.47
CA GLU A 616 0.49 18.56 -0.20
C GLU A 616 -0.63 17.50 -0.29
N ALA A 617 -0.62 16.75 -1.39
CA ALA A 617 -1.71 15.87 -1.79
C ALA A 617 -1.44 14.38 -1.53
N GLY A 618 -0.35 14.07 -0.83
CA GLY A 618 -0.08 12.70 -0.38
C GLY A 618 -1.16 12.22 0.58
N THR A 619 -1.54 10.94 0.48
CA THR A 619 -2.61 10.31 1.27
C THR A 619 -2.42 10.53 2.78
N PHE A 620 -1.16 10.59 3.24
CA PHE A 620 -0.78 10.76 4.64
C PHE A 620 -0.04 12.07 4.92
N GLY A 621 -0.08 13.04 4.00
CA GLY A 621 0.54 14.35 4.17
C GLY A 621 -0.05 15.12 5.36
N THR A 622 0.72 16.10 5.85
CA THR A 622 0.22 17.10 6.81
C THR A 622 -0.69 18.07 6.07
N LEU A 623 -1.94 18.22 6.52
CA LEU A 623 -2.88 19.26 6.05
C LEU A 623 -2.89 20.44 7.00
#